data_AF-A0A1N6JIU4-F1
#
_entry.id   AF-A0A1N6JIU4-F1
#
_cell.length_a   1.000
_cell.length_b   1.000
_cell.length_c   1.000
_cell.angle_alpha   90.00
_cell.angle_beta   90.00
_cell.angle_gamma   90.00
#
_symmetry.space_group_name_H-M   'P 1'
#
loop_
_entity.id
_entity.type
_entity.pdbx_description
1 polymer ?
#
loop_
_entity_poly.entity_id
_entity_poly.type
_entity_poly.pdbx_seq_one_letter_code
_entity_poly.pdbx_strand_id
1 'polypeptide(L)' 'METKKLSSFNLLSDTHTALTRLPKSFRESVCHECGWSEATFYRKARGKNTFSNAEKEKILAVTDDLLKSVLEQNVSYRQR' A
#
# COMPACT_ATOMS: atom_id res chain seq x y z
N MET A 1 -10.73 34.91 -9.52
CA MET A 1 -10.26 33.52 -9.61
C MET A 1 -9.11 33.38 -8.63
N GLU A 2 -9.39 32.89 -7.43
CA GLU A 2 -8.44 32.88 -6.32
C GLU A 2 -7.26 31.95 -6.62
N THR A 3 -6.07 32.52 -6.65
CA THR A 3 -4.81 31.79 -6.62
C THR A 3 -4.69 31.11 -5.27
N LYS A 4 -4.96 29.80 -5.19
CA LYS A 4 -4.58 28.97 -4.03
C LYS A 4 -3.05 28.93 -3.95
N LYS A 5 -2.48 29.90 -3.24
CA LYS A 5 -1.08 29.90 -2.84
C LYS A 5 -0.99 29.38 -1.39
N LEU A 6 -0.11 28.40 -1.22
CA LEU A 6 0.41 27.82 0.03
C LEU A 6 -0.54 26.95 0.87
N SER A 7 -0.32 25.63 0.81
CA SER A 7 -0.28 24.84 2.04
C SER A 7 1.18 24.52 2.29
N SER A 8 1.72 24.99 3.41
CA SER A 8 2.93 24.46 4.01
C SER A 8 2.86 22.93 4.00
N PHE A 9 3.83 22.31 3.34
CA PHE A 9 3.92 20.87 3.20
C PHE A 9 4.06 20.23 4.59
N ASN A 10 3.06 19.44 5.02
CA ASN A 10 3.10 18.76 6.30
C ASN A 10 3.63 17.34 6.08
N LEU A 11 4.96 17.23 6.01
CA LEU A 11 5.67 15.96 5.82
C LEU A 11 5.14 14.85 6.75
N LEU A 12 4.88 15.21 8.02
CA LEU A 12 4.35 14.26 9.00
C LEU A 12 2.96 13.75 8.61
N SER A 13 2.03 14.66 8.28
CA SER A 13 0.67 14.31 7.87
C SER A 13 0.66 13.47 6.59
N ASP A 14 1.49 13.81 5.61
CA ASP A 14 1.52 13.12 4.32
C ASP A 14 2.16 11.73 4.46
N THR A 15 3.25 11.63 5.22
CA THR A 15 3.88 10.34 5.52
C THR A 15 2.94 9.44 6.33
N HIS A 16 2.29 9.99 7.36
CA HIS A 16 1.30 9.26 8.15
C HIS A 16 0.12 8.78 7.28
N THR A 17 -0.36 9.62 6.36
CA THR A 17 -1.43 9.27 5.44
C THR A 17 -1.01 8.17 4.47
N ALA A 18 0.21 8.21 3.92
CA ALA A 18 0.73 7.15 3.05
C ALA A 18 0.82 5.82 3.79
N LEU A 19 1.37 5.81 5.01
CA LEU A 19 1.51 4.60 5.82
C LEU A 19 0.17 4.02 6.27
N THR A 20 -0.80 4.86 6.64
CA THR A 20 -2.14 4.39 7.04
C THR A 20 -2.97 3.86 5.88
N ARG A 21 -2.72 4.34 4.65
CA ARG A 21 -3.36 3.81 3.43
C ARG A 21 -2.77 2.47 3.00
N LEU A 22 -1.50 2.21 3.30
CA LEU A 22 -0.77 1.05 2.81
C LEU A 22 -1.43 -0.30 3.14
N PRO A 23 -1.90 -0.57 4.38
CA PRO A 23 -2.61 -1.82 4.70
C PRO A 23 -3.88 -2.03 3.87
N LYS A 24 -4.62 -0.94 3.60
CA LYS A 24 -5.83 -0.99 2.78
C LYS A 24 -5.48 -1.34 1.33
N SER A 25 -4.53 -0.61 0.74
CA SER A 25 -4.08 -0.87 -0.63
C SER A 25 -3.52 -2.28 -0.80
N PHE A 26 -2.73 -2.75 0.17
CA PHE A 26 -2.21 -4.12 0.18
C PHE A 26 -3.33 -5.15 0.15
N ARG A 27 -4.32 -5.02 1.04
CA ARG A 27 -5.47 -5.93 1.07
C ARG A 27 -6.23 -5.93 -0.24
N GLU A 28 -6.56 -4.76 -0.77
CA GLU A 28 -7.33 -4.61 -2.01
C GLU A 28 -6.58 -5.25 -3.21
N SER A 29 -5.29 -4.95 -3.37
CA SER A 29 -4.46 -5.51 -4.44
C SER A 29 -4.27 -7.01 -4.32
N VAL A 30 -3.99 -7.55 -3.12
CA VAL A 30 -3.87 -9.00 -2.91
C VAL A 30 -5.21 -9.70 -3.18
N CYS A 31 -6.34 -9.11 -2.77
CA CYS A 31 -7.65 -9.67 -3.08
C CYS A 31 -7.91 -9.72 -4.59
N HIS A 32 -7.54 -8.66 -5.32
CA HIS A 32 -7.67 -8.62 -6.76
C HIS A 32 -6.81 -9.67 -7.47
N GLU A 33 -5.50 -9.68 -7.20
CA GLU A 33 -4.52 -10.55 -7.87
C GLU A 33 -4.73 -12.03 -7.55
N CYS A 34 -5.14 -12.35 -6.32
CA CYS A 34 -5.37 -13.74 -5.91
C CYS A 34 -6.84 -14.19 -6.08
N GLY A 35 -7.73 -13.32 -6.58
CA GLY A 35 -9.16 -13.62 -6.72
C GLY A 35 -9.87 -13.89 -5.38
N TRP A 36 -9.41 -13.28 -4.29
CA TRP A 36 -9.98 -13.49 -2.96
C TRP A 36 -11.04 -12.46 -2.64
N SER A 37 -12.04 -12.88 -1.84
CA SER A 37 -12.87 -11.95 -1.09
C SER A 37 -12.12 -11.40 0.13
N GLU A 38 -12.57 -10.26 0.65
CA GLU A 38 -12.03 -9.68 1.88
C GLU A 38 -12.10 -10.67 3.07
N ALA A 39 -13.20 -11.41 3.19
CA ALA A 39 -13.33 -12.47 4.19
C ALA A 39 -12.28 -13.59 4.03
N THR A 40 -11.93 -13.94 2.80
CA THR A 40 -10.89 -14.92 2.50
C THR A 40 -9.50 -14.41 2.86
N PHE A 41 -9.20 -13.14 2.56
CA PHE A 41 -7.96 -12.49 3.00
C PHE A 41 -7.77 -12.60 4.51
N TYR A 42 -8.76 -12.17 5.30
CA TYR A 42 -8.63 -12.20 6.77
C TYR A 42 -8.61 -13.63 7.34
N ARG A 43 -9.33 -14.59 6.74
CA ARG A 43 -9.20 -16.00 7.10
C ARG A 43 -7.79 -16.52 6.86
N LYS A 44 -7.22 -16.20 5.69
CA LYS A 44 -5.86 -16.63 5.33
C LYS A 44 -4.80 -15.98 6.22
N ALA A 45 -4.97 -14.71 6.57
CA ALA A 45 -4.05 -13.94 7.42
C ALA A 45 -4.00 -14.41 8.89
N ARG A 46 -5.07 -15.00 9.42
CA ARG A 46 -5.17 -15.38 10.85
C ARG A 46 -4.64 -16.77 11.20
N GLY A 47 -4.27 -17.61 10.22
CA GLY A 47 -3.99 -19.03 10.45
C GLY A 47 -2.77 -19.57 9.71
N LYS A 48 -2.42 -20.83 10.00
CA LYS A 48 -1.42 -21.62 9.26
C LYS A 48 -1.98 -22.04 7.90
N ASN A 49 -2.28 -21.08 7.03
CA ASN A 49 -2.77 -21.35 5.69
C ASN A 49 -1.59 -21.60 4.76
N THR A 50 -1.72 -22.60 3.89
CA THR A 50 -0.79 -22.80 2.80
C THR A 50 -1.17 -21.87 1.65
N PHE A 51 -0.15 -21.19 1.12
CA PHE A 51 -0.26 -20.40 -0.10
C PHE A 51 0.33 -21.22 -1.24
N SER A 52 -0.34 -21.24 -2.39
CA SER A 52 0.25 -21.72 -3.63
C SER A 52 1.45 -20.85 -4.02
N ASN A 53 2.33 -21.35 -4.89
CA ASN A 53 3.47 -20.57 -5.35
C ASN A 53 3.05 -19.29 -6.07
N ALA A 54 1.97 -19.34 -6.87
CA ALA A 54 1.40 -18.17 -7.51
C ALA A 54 0.87 -17.15 -6.51
N GLU A 55 0.14 -17.58 -5.47
CA GLU A 55 -0.33 -16.67 -4.41
C GLU A 55 0.84 -16.01 -3.68
N LYS A 56 1.91 -16.76 -3.37
CA LYS A 56 3.12 -16.20 -2.74
C LYS A 56 3.78 -15.14 -3.62
N GLU A 57 3.97 -15.45 -4.90
CA GLU A 57 4.56 -14.52 -5.86
C GLU A 57 3.74 -13.23 -5.94
N LYS A 58 2.42 -13.33 -6.04
CA LYS A 58 1.53 -12.16 -6.08
C LYS A 58 1.54 -11.35 -4.79
N ILE A 59 1.55 -11.99 -3.63
CA ILE A 59 1.66 -11.29 -2.33
C ILE A 59 2.96 -10.49 -2.25
N LEU A 60 4.09 -11.09 -2.66
CA LEU A 60 5.39 -10.43 -2.64
C LEU A 60 5.45 -9.28 -3.65
N ALA A 61 5.03 -9.52 -4.89
CA ALA A 61 5.01 -8.50 -5.94
C ALA A 61 4.17 -7.27 -5.54
N VAL A 62 2.97 -7.48 -4.99
CA VAL A 62 2.12 -6.38 -4.49
C VAL A 62 2.81 -5.61 -3.36
N THR A 63 3.54 -6.31 -2.48
CA THR A 63 4.28 -5.66 -1.39
C THR A 63 5.41 -4.79 -1.94
N ASP A 64 6.20 -5.32 -2.87
CA ASP A 64 7.31 -4.62 -3.49
C ASP A 64 6.85 -3.36 -4.21
N ASP A 65 5.77 -3.45 -4.99
CA ASP A 65 5.19 -2.32 -5.72
C ASP A 65 4.70 -1.21 -4.77
N LEU A 66 4.00 -1.58 -3.69
CA LEU A 66 3.51 -0.61 -2.70
C LEU A 66 4.65 0.08 -1.95
N LEU A 67 5.66 -0.68 -1.53
CA LEU A 67 6.83 -0.12 -0.85
C LEU A 67 7.64 0.78 -1.78
N LYS A 68 7.82 0.38 -3.03
CA LYS A 68 8.48 1.20 -4.05
C LYS A 68 7.76 2.54 -4.22
N SER A 69 6.43 2.53 -4.31
CA SER A 69 5.65 3.77 -4.41
C SER A 69 5.86 4.70 -3.20
N VAL A 70 5.88 4.15 -1.98
CA VAL A 70 6.17 4.94 -0.77
C VAL A 70 7.60 5.49 -0.78
N LEU A 71 8.57 4.70 -1.24
CA LEU A 71 9.97 5.15 -1.36
C LEU A 71 10.12 6.27 -2.38
N GLU A 72 9.47 6.17 -3.53
CA GLU A 72 9.47 7.21 -4.57
C GLU A 72 8.85 8.52 -4.05
N GLN A 73 7.75 8.43 -3.30
CA GLN A 73 7.17 9.59 -2.62
C GLN A 73 8.17 10.24 -1.65
N ASN A 74 8.86 9.44 -0.83
CA ASN A 74 9.87 9.93 0.10
C ASN A 74 11.06 10.59 -0.61
N VAL A 75 11.52 10.04 -1.75
CA VAL A 75 12.58 10.66 -2.57
C VAL A 75 12.13 12.02 -3.08
N SER A 76 10.88 12.16 -3.53
CA SER A 76 10.34 13.45 -3.99
C SER A 76 10.34 14.52 -2.89
N TYR A 77 10.18 14.12 -1.62
CA TYR A 77 10.25 15.04 -0.49
C TYR A 77 11.68 15.40 -0.08
N ARG A 78 12.68 14.55 -0.39
CA ARG A 78 14.09 14.83 -0.13
C ARG A 78 14.73 15.76 -1.17
N GLN A 79 14.19 15.78 -2.39
CA GLN A 79 14.69 16.59 -3.50
C GLN A 79 14.10 18.02 -3.54
N ARG A 80 13.19 18.34 -2.60
CA ARG A 80 12.58 19.66 -2.43
C ARG A 80 13.27 20.44 -1.33
#